data_AF-I9DUE9-F1
#
_entry.id   AF-I9DUE9-F1
#
_cell.length_a   1.000
_cell.length_b   1.000
_cell.length_c   1.000
_cell.angle_alpha   90.00
_cell.angle_beta   90.00
_cell.angle_gamma   90.00
#
_symmetry.space_group_name_H-M   'P 1'
#
loop_
_entity.id
_entity.type
_entity.pdbx_description
1 polymer ?
#
loop_
_entity_poly.entity_id
_entity_poly.type
_entity_poly.pdbx_seq_one_letter_code
_entity_poly.pdbx_strand_id
1 'polypeptide(L)'
;MFFALLFVIWAWAISLQSAEGFDYVKSLLNSHLAKFIAWGTITVLTYHLLGGVRHLIMDMGHWEELDSGNLSAKITIGLWIVLAVLAGVWVWF
;
A
#
# COMPACT_ATOMS: atom_id res chain seq x y z
N MET A 1 -6.81 -5.51 -4.51
CA MET A 1 -5.92 -4.51 -5.14
C MET A 1 -6.57 -3.79 -6.33
N PHE A 2 -7.30 -4.50 -7.22
CA PHE A 2 -7.80 -3.90 -8.47
C PHE A 2 -8.65 -2.62 -8.32
N PHE A 3 -9.51 -2.54 -7.30
CA PHE A 3 -10.30 -1.33 -7.04
C PHE A 3 -9.45 -0.10 -6.68
N ALA A 4 -8.34 -0.29 -5.96
CA ALA A 4 -7.44 0.81 -5.60
C ALA A 4 -6.71 1.38 -6.83
N LEU A 5 -6.57 0.59 -7.90
CA LEU A 5 -5.94 1.04 -9.14
C LEU A 5 -6.77 2.08 -9.90
N LEU A 6 -8.09 2.14 -9.71
CA LEU A 6 -8.93 3.15 -10.38
C LEU A 6 -8.49 4.57 -10.00
N PHE A 7 -8.26 4.80 -8.70
CA PHE A 7 -7.76 6.06 -8.19
C PHE A 7 -6.35 6.36 -8.70
N VAL A 8 -5.44 5.38 -8.61
CA VAL A 8 -4.03 5.55 -8.99
C VAL A 8 -3.88 5.83 -10.49
N ILE A 9 -4.55 5.05 -11.35
CA ILE A 9 -4.46 5.19 -12.80
C ILE A 9 -5.06 6.52 -13.26
N TRP A 10 -6.21 6.92 -12.69
CA TRP A 10 -6.81 8.20 -13.00
C TRP A 10 -5.92 9.37 -12.57
N ALA A 11 -5.44 9.38 -11.31
CA ALA A 11 -4.60 10.45 -10.80
C ALA A 11 -3.29 10.55 -11.60
N TRP A 12 -2.70 9.39 -11.95
CA TRP A 12 -1.52 9.32 -12.79
C TRP A 12 -1.76 9.90 -14.17
N ALA A 13 -2.83 9.46 -14.86
CA ALA A 13 -3.18 9.93 -16.19
C ALA A 13 -3.39 11.44 -16.24
N ILE A 14 -4.11 12.03 -15.28
CA ILE A 14 -4.36 13.48 -15.25
C ILE A 14 -3.08 14.25 -14.88
N SER A 15 -2.30 13.76 -13.91
CA SER A 15 -1.10 14.46 -13.45
C SER A 15 0.01 14.59 -14.51
N LEU A 16 0.02 13.72 -15.52
CA LEU A 16 1.00 13.72 -16.60
C LEU A 16 0.57 14.49 -17.86
N GLN A 17 -0.68 14.94 -17.94
CA GLN A 17 -1.19 15.61 -19.15
C GLN A 17 -0.65 17.02 -19.31
N SER A 18 -0.51 17.78 -18.21
CA SER A 18 0.01 19.15 -18.22
C SER A 18 0.42 19.60 -16.82
N ALA A 19 1.04 20.79 -16.72
CA ALA A 19 1.33 21.41 -15.43
C ALA A 19 0.06 21.71 -14.62
N GLU A 20 -1.00 22.18 -15.30
CA GLU A 20 -2.31 22.43 -14.68
C GLU A 20 -2.94 21.13 -14.18
N GLY A 21 -2.82 20.03 -14.94
CA GLY A 21 -3.28 18.71 -14.53
C GLY A 21 -2.55 18.19 -13.30
N PHE A 22 -1.23 18.38 -13.24
CA PHE A 22 -0.42 18.06 -12.06
C PHE A 22 -0.87 18.86 -10.83
N ASP A 23 -1.00 20.18 -10.96
CA ASP A 23 -1.42 21.07 -9.86
C ASP A 23 -2.85 20.77 -9.39
N TYR A 24 -3.74 20.39 -10.31
CA TYR A 24 -5.09 19.93 -9.96
C TYR A 24 -5.06 18.67 -9.07
N VAL A 25 -4.37 17.62 -9.49
CA VAL A 25 -4.25 16.37 -8.69
C VAL A 25 -3.57 16.65 -7.35
N LYS A 26 -2.51 17.46 -7.35
CA LYS A 26 -1.83 17.91 -6.12
C LYS A 26 -2.79 18.63 -5.17
N SER A 27 -3.65 19.51 -5.69
CA SER A 27 -4.63 20.23 -4.87
C SER A 27 -5.68 19.29 -4.26
N LEU A 28 -6.14 18.28 -5.01
CA LEU A 28 -7.07 17.27 -4.50
C LEU A 28 -6.46 16.42 -3.39
N LEU A 29 -5.19 16.05 -3.53
CA LEU A 29 -4.42 15.31 -2.52
C LEU A 29 -4.19 16.10 -1.23
N ASN A 30 -4.51 17.40 -1.17
CA ASN A 30 -4.54 18.14 0.10
C ASN A 30 -5.81 17.85 0.91
N SER A 31 -6.87 17.30 0.30
CA SER A 31 -8.09 16.97 1.01
C SER A 31 -7.91 15.73 1.90
N HIS A 32 -8.49 15.76 3.10
CA HIS A 32 -8.44 14.64 4.05
C HIS A 32 -9.01 13.34 3.45
N LEU A 33 -10.06 13.43 2.63
CA LEU A 33 -10.65 12.26 1.98
C LEU A 33 -9.71 11.65 0.93
N ALA A 34 -9.09 12.47 0.07
CA ALA A 34 -8.13 11.95 -0.91
C ALA A 34 -6.89 11.36 -0.24
N LYS A 35 -6.39 11.99 0.82
CA LYS A 35 -5.30 11.44 1.66
C LYS A 35 -5.68 10.09 2.27
N PHE A 36 -6.92 9.95 2.76
CA PHE A 36 -7.42 8.67 3.29
C PHE A 36 -7.50 7.57 2.23
N ILE A 37 -7.97 7.90 1.03
CA ILE A 37 -7.99 6.95 -0.09
C ILE A 37 -6.57 6.55 -0.52
N ALA A 38 -5.65 7.52 -0.59
CA ALA A 38 -4.25 7.27 -0.92
C ALA A 38 -3.56 6.38 0.13
N TRP A 39 -3.74 6.70 1.42
CA TRP A 39 -3.23 5.89 2.52
C TRP A 39 -3.82 4.48 2.55
N GLY A 40 -5.13 4.34 2.34
CA GLY A 40 -5.80 3.04 2.24
C GLY A 40 -5.24 2.21 1.09
N THR A 41 -5.02 2.84 -0.07
CA THR A 41 -4.38 2.21 -1.23
C THR A 41 -2.98 1.69 -0.90
N ILE A 42 -2.13 2.52 -0.29
CA ILE A 42 -0.77 2.13 0.12
C ILE A 42 -0.83 0.99 1.13
N THR A 43 -1.65 1.13 2.16
CA THR A 43 -1.80 0.13 3.24
C THR A 43 -2.19 -1.25 2.70
N VAL A 44 -3.15 -1.28 1.79
CA VAL A 44 -3.67 -2.52 1.18
C VAL A 44 -2.62 -3.11 0.23
N LEU A 45 -1.91 -2.29 -0.55
CA LEU A 45 -0.79 -2.74 -1.39
C LEU A 45 0.36 -3.32 -0.55
N THR A 46 0.77 -2.67 0.53
CA THR A 46 1.86 -3.14 1.38
C THR A 46 1.51 -4.47 2.06
N TYR A 47 0.27 -4.66 2.52
CA TYR A 47 -0.18 -5.97 3.03
C TYR A 47 -0.02 -7.06 1.97
N HIS A 48 -0.47 -6.77 0.74
CA HIS A 48 -0.39 -7.72 -0.37
C HIS A 48 1.04 -8.06 -0.74
N LEU A 49 1.94 -7.06 -0.80
CA LEU A 49 3.35 -7.27 -1.10
C LEU A 49 4.05 -8.10 -0.01
N LEU A 50 3.82 -7.79 1.26
CA LEU A 50 4.40 -8.56 2.37
C LEU A 50 3.88 -10.01 2.39
N GLY A 51 2.59 -10.19 2.16
CA GLY A 51 2.00 -11.52 2.01
C GLY A 51 2.57 -12.27 0.80
N GLY A 52 2.71 -11.60 -0.33
CA GLY A 52 3.32 -12.15 -1.55
C GLY A 52 4.77 -12.58 -1.34
N VAL A 53 5.59 -11.73 -0.72
CA VAL A 53 6.97 -12.08 -0.35
C VAL A 53 6.99 -13.28 0.61
N ARG A 54 6.10 -13.31 1.60
CA ARG A 54 5.97 -14.46 2.49
C ARG A 54 5.64 -15.73 1.71
N HIS A 55 4.72 -15.67 0.76
CA HIS A 55 4.38 -16.80 -0.10
C HIS A 55 5.57 -17.25 -0.96
N LEU A 56 6.31 -16.33 -1.58
CA LEU A 56 7.52 -16.68 -2.35
C LEU A 56 8.58 -17.38 -1.49
N ILE A 57 8.73 -16.98 -0.22
CA ILE A 57 9.63 -17.66 0.71
C ILE A 57 9.13 -19.09 1.01
N MET A 58 7.82 -19.27 1.14
CA MET A 58 7.22 -20.59 1.30
C MET A 58 7.38 -21.47 0.05
N ASP A 59 7.25 -20.90 -1.13
CA ASP A 59 7.44 -21.60 -2.40
C ASP A 59 8.89 -22.10 -2.58
N MET A 60 9.85 -21.51 -1.86
CA MET A 60 11.26 -21.97 -1.77
C MET A 60 11.49 -23.09 -0.74
N GLY A 61 10.45 -23.60 -0.08
CA GLY A 61 10.53 -24.67 0.92
C GLY A 61 10.82 -24.18 2.34
N HIS A 62 10.51 -22.92 2.66
CA HIS A 62 10.68 -22.37 4.01
C HIS A 62 9.32 -22.18 4.73
N TRP A 63 9.34 -22.22 6.06
CA TRP A 63 8.16 -21.99 6.91
C TRP A 63 6.97 -22.96 6.71
N GLU A 64 7.26 -24.22 6.34
CA GLU A 64 6.25 -25.25 6.06
C GLU A 64 5.55 -25.77 7.33
N GLU A 65 6.24 -25.78 8.46
CA GLU A 65 5.70 -26.26 9.73
C GLU A 65 4.74 -25.25 10.37
N LEU A 66 3.72 -25.74 11.06
CA LEU A 66 2.63 -24.92 11.63
C LEU A 66 3.16 -23.76 12.49
N ASP A 67 4.14 -24.00 13.35
CA ASP A 67 4.73 -22.98 14.21
C ASP A 67 5.48 -21.91 13.42
N SER A 68 6.25 -22.33 12.41
CA SER A 68 6.99 -21.41 11.53
C SER A 68 6.08 -20.62 10.59
N GLY A 69 5.00 -21.24 10.09
CA GLY A 69 3.96 -20.60 9.31
C GLY A 69 3.17 -19.57 10.11
N ASN A 70 2.87 -19.87 11.38
CA ASN A 70 2.22 -18.95 12.31
C ASN A 70 3.13 -17.78 12.72
N LEU A 71 4.40 -18.06 13.00
CA LEU A 71 5.37 -17.02 13.35
C LEU A 71 5.57 -16.05 12.19
N SER A 72 5.79 -16.55 10.97
CA SER A 72 5.94 -15.69 9.78
C SER A 72 4.70 -14.84 9.53
N ALA A 73 3.48 -15.38 9.69
CA ALA A 73 2.25 -14.62 9.54
C ALA A 73 2.13 -13.49 10.58
N LYS A 74 2.44 -13.75 11.85
CA LYS A 74 2.45 -12.72 12.90
C LYS A 74 3.45 -11.61 12.61
N ILE A 75 4.65 -11.97 12.15
CA ILE A 75 5.68 -11.00 11.75
C ILE A 75 5.20 -10.16 10.56
N THR A 76 4.64 -10.77 9.52
CA THR A 76 4.07 -10.06 8.36
C THR A 76 3.01 -9.05 8.80
N ILE A 77 2.10 -9.42 9.70
CA ILE A 77 1.06 -8.51 10.23
C ILE A 77 1.69 -7.37 11.04
N GLY A 78 2.65 -7.67 11.92
CA GLY A 78 3.35 -6.66 12.71
C GLY A 78 4.08 -5.63 11.84
N LEU A 79 4.83 -6.11 10.84
CA LEU A 79 5.51 -5.25 9.86
C LEU A 79 4.51 -4.42 9.04
N TRP A 80 3.41 -5.03 8.62
CA TRP A 80 2.35 -4.32 7.89
C TRP A 80 1.76 -3.17 8.70
N ILE A 81 1.45 -3.38 9.99
CA ILE A 81 0.91 -2.33 10.87
C ILE A 81 1.91 -1.18 11.00
N VAL A 82 3.20 -1.48 11.23
CA VAL A 82 4.24 -0.45 11.32
C VAL A 82 4.32 0.35 10.02
N LEU A 83 4.35 -0.30 8.86
CA LEU A 83 4.41 0.38 7.57
C LEU A 83 3.14 1.19 7.27
N ALA A 84 1.95 0.69 7.65
CA ALA A 84 0.70 1.43 7.50
C ALA A 84 0.70 2.72 8.33
N VAL A 85 1.21 2.67 9.57
CA VAL A 85 1.35 3.86 10.42
C VAL A 85 2.36 4.85 9.83
N LEU A 86 3.54 4.37 9.40
CA LEU A 86 4.56 5.23 8.78
C LEU A 86 4.04 5.88 7.48
N ALA A 87 3.30 5.13 6.66
CA ALA A 87 2.63 5.69 5.47
C ALA A 87 1.58 6.74 5.86
N GLY A 88 0.85 6.53 6.95
CA GLY A 88 -0.10 7.52 7.48
C GLY A 88 0.58 8.82 7.88
N VAL A 89 1.72 8.72 8.60
CA VAL A 89 2.54 9.88 8.95
C VAL A 89 3.00 10.61 7.68
N TRP A 90 3.56 9.90 6.71
CA TRP A 90 4.05 10.49 5.45
C TRP A 90 2.96 11.16 4.61
N VAL A 91 1.76 10.59 4.54
CA VAL A 91 0.68 11.16 3.72
C VAL A 91 0.08 12.42 4.37
N TRP A 92 0.09 12.50 5.70
CA TRP A 92 -0.48 13.64 6.42
C TRP A 92 0.50 14.78 6.72
N PHE A 93 1.79 14.48 6.92
CA PHE A 93 2.83 15.42 7.32
C PHE A 93 3.97 15.47 6.30
#